data_AF-A0A6J4SVJ9-F1
#
_entry.id   AF-A0A6J4SVJ9-F1
#
_cell.length_a   1.000
_cell.length_b   1.000
_cell.length_c   1.000
_cell.angle_alpha   90.00
_cell.angle_beta   90.00
_cell.angle_gamma   90.00
#
_symmetry.space_group_name_H-M   'P 1'
#
loop_
_entity.id
_entity.type
_entity.pdbx_description
1 polymer ?
#
loop_
_entity_poly.entity_id
_entity_poly.type
_entity_poly.pdbx_seq_one_letter_code
_entity_poly.pdbx_strand_id
1 'polypeptide(L)' 'MTHLCCSACRVRFDKAHVAPATICPHCDGPLAEHSPSAALGFMLSGTEVTPGLSHAALAAALRKPSSPPPVPRR' A
#
# COMPACT_ATOMS: atom_id res chain seq x y z
N MET A 1 1.58 23.59 10.35
CA MET A 1 2.18 22.67 9.35
C MET A 1 1.03 22.12 8.50
N THR A 2 1.06 22.30 7.18
CA THR A 2 0.05 21.76 6.25
C THR A 2 0.66 20.68 5.36
N HIS A 3 -0.13 19.68 4.98
CA HIS A 3 0.29 18.59 4.09
C HIS A 3 -0.43 18.67 2.76
N LEU A 4 0.25 18.34 1.67
CA LEU A 4 -0.36 18.20 0.35
C LEU A 4 -0.88 16.77 0.23
N CYS A 5 -2.19 16.59 0.00
CA CYS A 5 -2.80 15.27 -0.09
C CYS A 5 -3.50 15.12 -1.45
N CYS A 6 -3.38 13.93 -2.04
CA CYS A 6 -4.11 13.54 -3.22
C CYS A 6 -5.30 12.67 -2.82
N SER A 7 -6.53 13.13 -3.10
CA SER A 7 -7.75 12.39 -2.80
C SER A 7 -7.96 11.17 -3.71
N ALA A 8 -7.36 11.17 -4.90
CA ALA A 8 -7.50 10.09 -5.89
C ALA A 8 -6.73 8.84 -5.45
N CYS A 9 -5.44 8.97 -5.14
CA CYS A 9 -4.60 7.85 -4.69
C CYS A 9 -4.50 7.73 -3.16
N ARG A 10 -5.13 8.64 -2.40
CA ARG A 10 -5.11 8.68 -0.93
C ARG A 10 -3.69 8.78 -0.35
N VAL A 11 -2.80 9.50 -1.04
CA VAL A 11 -1.41 9.72 -0.61
C VAL A 11 -1.23 11.15 -0.11
N ARG A 12 -0.47 11.33 0.98
CA ARG A 12 -0.01 12.63 1.51
C ARG A 12 1.48 12.81 1.26
N PHE A 13 1.85 14.06 1.02
CA PHE A 13 3.18 14.51 0.70
C PHE A 13 3.59 15.59 1.70
N ASP A 14 4.88 15.60 2.01
CA ASP A 14 5.45 16.66 2.80
C ASP A 14 5.62 17.91 1.94
N LYS A 15 5.09 19.05 2.43
CA LYS A 15 5.08 20.31 1.67
C LYS A 15 6.51 20.80 1.36
N ALA A 16 7.50 20.46 2.19
CA ALA A 16 8.90 20.84 1.94
C ALA A 16 9.51 20.09 0.75
N HIS A 17 9.00 18.90 0.41
CA HIS A 17 9.54 18.04 -0.65
C HIS A 17 8.80 18.21 -1.98
N VAL A 18 7.55 18.67 -1.95
CA VAL A 18 6.67 18.69 -3.13
C VAL A 18 6.31 20.11 -3.57
N ALA A 19 6.69 21.16 -2.84
CA ALA A 19 6.55 22.53 -3.36
C ALA A 19 7.49 22.75 -4.57
N PRO A 20 7.00 23.26 -5.73
CA PRO A 20 5.71 23.90 -6.01
C PRO A 20 4.68 23.01 -6.75
N ALA A 21 4.82 21.69 -6.74
CA ALA A 21 3.94 20.79 -7.47
C ALA A 21 2.50 20.84 -6.94
N THR A 22 1.60 21.25 -7.82
CA THR A 22 0.14 21.22 -7.64
C THR A 22 -0.47 19.89 -8.10
N ILE A 23 0.35 19.02 -8.70
CA ILE A 23 -0.03 17.76 -9.32
C ILE A 23 0.64 16.60 -8.59
N CYS A 24 -0.12 15.54 -8.34
CA CYS A 24 0.33 14.33 -7.68
C CYS A 24 1.25 13.53 -8.62
N PRO A 25 2.49 13.18 -8.21
CA PRO A 25 3.43 12.47 -9.07
C PRO A 25 3.07 10.99 -9.31
N HIS A 26 2.06 10.45 -8.62
CA HIS A 26 1.64 9.05 -8.75
C HIS A 26 0.48 8.85 -9.74
N CYS A 27 -0.37 9.85 -9.90
CA CYS A 27 -1.62 9.71 -10.66
C CYS A 27 -2.00 10.97 -11.46
N ASP A 28 -1.11 11.97 -11.49
CA ASP A 28 -1.30 13.25 -12.15
C ASP A 28 -2.58 14.02 -11.72
N GLY A 29 -3.15 13.65 -10.58
CA GLY A 29 -4.32 14.30 -10.00
C GLY A 29 -3.98 15.56 -9.19
N PRO A 30 -4.95 16.44 -8.92
CA PRO A 30 -4.72 17.64 -8.13
C PRO A 30 -4.34 17.30 -6.68
N LEU A 31 -3.39 18.05 -6.13
CA LEU A 31 -3.04 18.04 -4.71
C LEU A 31 -3.81 19.14 -3.97
N ALA A 32 -4.36 18.79 -2.82
CA ALA A 32 -5.05 19.73 -1.93
C ALA A 32 -4.25 19.90 -0.62
N GLU A 33 -4.23 21.12 -0.08
CA GLU A 33 -3.66 21.37 1.25
C GLU A 33 -4.66 20.94 2.33
N HIS A 34 -4.19 20.07 3.23
CA HIS A 34 -4.95 19.61 4.37
C HIS A 34 -4.22 19.88 5.69
N SER A 35 -5.02 20.14 6.72
CA SER A 35 -4.56 20.18 8.12
C SER A 35 -4.02 18.80 8.55
N PRO A 36 -3.09 18.75 9.52
CA PRO A 36 -2.46 17.50 9.94
C PRO A 36 -3.46 16.45 10.43
N SER A 37 -4.54 16.86 11.12
CA SER A 37 -5.61 15.96 11.55
C SER A 37 -6.39 15.35 10.37
N ALA A 38 -6.63 16.12 9.31
CA ALA A 38 -7.31 15.64 8.11
C ALA A 38 -6.40 14.74 7.26
N ALA A 39 -5.09 14.93 7.33
CA ALA A 39 -4.09 14.13 6.63
C ALA A 39 -3.82 12.75 7.29
N LEU A 40 -4.42 12.44 8.45
CA LEU A 40 -4.25 11.13 9.10
C LEU A 40 -4.85 9.96 8.29
N GLY A 41 -5.83 10.24 7.43
CA GLY A 41 -6.45 9.23 6.55
C GLY A 41 -5.72 8.97 5.23
N PHE A 42 -4.49 9.49 5.06
CA PHE A 42 -3.72 9.41 3.83
C PHE A 42 -2.36 8.73 4.07
N MET A 43 -1.91 7.90 3.14
CA MET A 43 -0.61 7.21 3.21
C MET A 43 0.53 8.18 2.90
N LEU A 44 1.60 8.19 3.68
CA LEU A 44 2.75 9.07 3.42
C LEU A 44 3.54 8.56 2.21
N SER A 45 3.77 9.40 1.20
CA SER A 45 4.63 9.05 0.07
C SER A 45 6.06 8.83 0.57
N GLY A 46 6.67 7.69 0.24
CA GLY A 46 8.01 7.31 0.70
C GLY A 46 8.04 6.41 1.93
N THR A 47 6.90 6.16 2.58
CA THR A 47 6.76 4.95 3.42
C THR A 47 6.22 3.85 2.53
N GLU A 48 7.14 3.02 2.04
CA GLU A 48 6.88 1.77 1.35
C GLU A 48 6.17 0.82 2.32
N VAL A 49 4.88 1.03 2.56
CA VAL A 49 4.06 -0.05 3.08
C VAL A 49 3.75 -0.91 1.87
N THR A 50 4.65 -1.84 1.60
CA THR A 50 4.43 -2.95 0.68
C THR A 50 3.00 -3.41 0.90
N PRO A 51 2.09 -3.25 -0.08
CA PRO A 51 0.75 -3.77 0.06
C PRO A 51 0.94 -5.25 0.36
N GLY A 52 0.43 -5.69 1.52
CA GLY A 52 0.53 -7.06 1.99
C GLY A 52 0.07 -7.99 0.88
N LEU A 53 1.03 -8.49 0.11
CA LEU A 53 0.84 -9.53 -0.87
C LEU A 53 0.38 -10.75 -0.07
N SER A 54 -0.91 -11.03 -0.22
CA SER A 54 -1.51 -12.35 -0.10
C SER A 54 -1.60 -12.95 1.30
N HIS A 55 -2.67 -12.59 2.03
CA HIS A 55 -3.34 -13.56 2.93
C HIS A 55 -3.79 -14.84 2.18
N ALA A 56 -3.80 -14.84 0.84
CA ALA A 56 -3.99 -16.04 0.03
C ALA A 56 -2.78 -17.00 -0.01
N ALA A 57 -1.59 -16.58 0.45
CA ALA A 57 -0.39 -17.44 0.47
C ALA A 57 -0.25 -18.26 1.77
N LEU A 58 -0.88 -17.83 2.88
CA LEU A 58 -0.82 -18.60 4.14
C LEU A 58 -1.67 -19.88 4.12
N ALA A 59 -2.67 -19.98 3.25
CA ALA A 59 -3.49 -21.20 3.10
C ALA A 59 -2.75 -22.33 2.36
N ALA A 60 -1.65 -22.03 1.65
CA ALA A 60 -0.84 -23.03 0.97
C ALA A 60 0.25 -23.66 1.87
N ALA A 61 0.68 -22.98 2.92
CA ALA A 61 1.76 -23.44 3.80
C ALA A 61 1.30 -24.41 4.92
N LEU A 62 -0.01 -24.62 5.10
CA LEU A 62 -0.56 -25.51 6.14
C LEU A 62 -1.06 -26.85 5.61
N ARG A 63 -0.84 -27.18 4.33
CA ARG A 63 -1.06 -28.54 3.83
C ARG A 63 0.13 -29.42 4.23
N LYS A 64 0.05 -29.92 5.46
CA LYS A 64 0.63 -31.20 5.92
C LYS A 64 0.92 -32.13 4.73
N PRO A 65 2.16 -32.59 4.50
CA PRO A 65 2.36 -33.78 3.69
C PRO A 65 1.88 -34.96 4.54
N SER A 66 0.64 -35.39 4.34
CA SER A 66 0.11 -36.59 4.96
C SER A 66 -0.59 -37.39 3.89
N SER A 67 0.17 -38.22 3.16
CA SER A 67 -0.22 -39.57 2.73
C SER A 67 0.97 -40.26 2.06
N PRO A 68 1.26 -41.54 2.40
CA PRO A 68 2.32 -42.33 1.80
C PRO A 68 2.00 -42.71 0.33
N PRO A 69 2.99 -43.09 -0.49
CA PRO A 69 2.76 -43.51 -1.87
C PRO A 69 1.94 -44.82 -1.92
N PRO A 70 1.06 -45.00 -2.91
CA PRO A 70 0.33 -46.25 -3.08
C PRO A 70 1.29 -47.37 -3.51
N VAL A 71 1.19 -48.52 -2.83
CA VAL A 71 1.88 -49.76 -3.19
C VAL A 71 1.34 -50.26 -4.53
N PRO A 72 2.17 -50.46 -5.57
CA PRO A 72 1.72 -51.12 -6.78
C PRO A 72 1.49 -52.61 -6.48
N ARG A 73 0.24 -53.05 -6.61
CA ARG A 73 -0.11 -54.48 -6.69
C ARG A 73 0.18 -54.96 -8.12
N ARG A 74 1.18 -55.81 -8.29
CA ARG A 74 1.13 -57.02 -9.13
C ARG A 74 2.40 -57.85 -8.96
#